data_AF-A0A834M935-F1
#
_entry.id   AF-A0A834M935-F1
#
_cell.length_a   1.000
_cell.length_b   1.000
_cell.length_c   1.000
_cell.angle_alpha   90.00
_cell.angle_beta   90.00
_cell.angle_gamma   90.00
#
_symmetry.space_group_name_H-M   'P 1'
#
loop_
_entity.id
_entity.type
_entity.pdbx_description
1 polymer ?
#
loop_
_entity_poly.entity_id
_entity_poly.type
_entity_poly.pdbx_seq_one_letter_code
_entity_poly.pdbx_strand_id
1 'polypeptide(L)'
;MAEVFHAIASGDSQDETGDTGNANIAKATAMCVLFVCSFTLGCLPIKLTRWLMKNSDDKDAEVENNKYVKMMLGFGGGVLLCTTFLHLLPEVAESFEDLDLTPNFEMHYAELLMCTGFFIMYFVEECVHLYLHRRETAADSPVARTLSVRRGDTPRHSSIRNSVLKEVVAKDSQRHSHAEQRGHSHTHVGGIEADSTVKAIRGLLVVLALSVHELFEGLSVGLEASARNVWYMFVAVSAHKLVIAFCIGVELVTTNMRTLLIIIYVFTFAVVSPMGIGIGMAISNLEHNTADKVSVFLQGLASGTLLYVVFFEILQNDRKSGLRQYFSIVLGFICMFGITILDK
;
A
#
# COMPACT_ATOMS: atom_id res chain seq x y z
N MET A 1 11.44 -23.24 15.45
CA MET A 1 10.41 -22.42 16.11
C MET A 1 10.32 -22.79 17.60
N ALA A 2 9.89 -24.00 17.97
CA ALA A 2 9.84 -24.41 19.39
C ALA A 2 11.23 -24.53 20.08
N GLU A 3 12.29 -24.96 19.37
CA GLU A 3 13.65 -25.04 19.95
C GLU A 3 14.30 -23.67 20.20
N VAL A 4 13.92 -22.64 19.44
CA VAL A 4 14.34 -21.26 19.69
C VAL A 4 13.68 -20.74 20.97
N PHE A 5 12.42 -21.12 21.20
CA PHE A 5 11.65 -20.81 22.40
C PHE A 5 12.25 -21.43 23.68
N HIS A 6 12.73 -22.67 23.61
CA HIS A 6 13.31 -23.36 24.77
C HIS A 6 14.73 -22.88 25.10
N ALA A 7 15.50 -22.41 24.12
CA ALA A 7 16.82 -21.82 24.39
C ALA A 7 16.71 -20.48 25.14
N ILE A 8 15.69 -19.67 24.84
CA ILE A 8 15.46 -18.34 25.43
C ILE A 8 14.92 -18.43 26.87
N ALA A 9 14.10 -19.43 27.18
CA ALA A 9 13.51 -19.60 28.52
C ALA A 9 14.49 -20.07 29.61
N SER A 10 15.71 -20.50 29.24
CA SER A 10 16.67 -21.11 30.18
C SER A 10 17.74 -20.17 30.73
N GLY A 11 17.77 -18.91 30.28
CA GLY A 11 18.76 -17.92 30.71
C GLY A 11 18.20 -16.94 31.74
N ASP A 12 18.02 -17.38 32.99
CA ASP A 12 17.71 -16.49 34.11
C ASP A 12 18.90 -16.46 35.08
N SER A 13 19.65 -15.36 35.07
CA SER A 13 20.17 -14.65 36.25
C SER A 13 21.27 -13.62 35.87
N GLN A 14 21.06 -12.37 36.30
CA GLN A 14 22.04 -11.31 36.67
C GLN A 14 22.27 -10.10 35.73
N ASP A 15 22.24 -8.93 36.39
CA ASP A 15 22.64 -7.55 36.06
C ASP A 15 21.76 -6.68 35.14
N GLU A 16 21.36 -5.50 35.64
CA GLU A 16 20.64 -4.44 34.90
C GLU A 16 21.42 -3.90 33.68
N THR A 17 22.75 -4.06 33.67
CA THR A 17 23.61 -3.79 32.49
C THR A 17 23.55 -4.92 31.46
N GLY A 18 23.18 -6.14 31.87
CA GLY A 18 22.94 -7.29 31.01
C GLY A 18 21.59 -7.20 30.28
N ASP A 19 20.55 -6.69 30.94
CA ASP A 19 19.20 -6.61 30.35
C ASP A 19 19.13 -5.62 29.17
N THR A 20 19.77 -4.45 29.31
CA THR A 20 19.90 -3.48 28.21
C THR A 20 20.77 -3.99 27.05
N GLY A 21 21.84 -4.74 27.36
CA GLY A 21 22.64 -5.43 26.34
C GLY A 21 21.84 -6.47 25.57
N ASN A 22 21.03 -7.25 26.27
CA ASN A 22 20.15 -8.26 25.67
C ASN A 22 19.05 -7.63 24.81
N ALA A 23 18.47 -6.50 25.25
CA ALA A 23 17.45 -5.77 24.48
C ALA A 23 18.04 -5.21 23.18
N ASN A 24 19.25 -4.65 23.22
CA ASN A 24 19.92 -4.14 22.02
C ASN A 24 20.28 -5.26 21.02
N ILE A 25 20.70 -6.43 21.51
CA ILE A 25 20.94 -7.62 20.67
C ILE A 25 19.63 -8.12 20.04
N ALA A 26 18.54 -8.15 20.81
CA ALA A 26 17.22 -8.51 20.31
C ALA A 26 16.76 -7.55 19.20
N LYS A 27 16.90 -6.23 19.42
CA LYS A 27 16.57 -5.20 18.42
C LYS A 27 17.39 -5.36 17.14
N ALA A 28 18.71 -5.53 17.26
CA ALA A 28 19.58 -5.74 16.11
C ALA A 28 19.22 -7.01 15.33
N THR A 29 18.88 -8.10 16.05
CA THR A 29 18.44 -9.35 15.43
C THR A 29 17.12 -9.16 14.70
N ALA A 30 16.14 -8.51 15.33
CA ALA A 30 14.86 -8.17 14.71
C ALA A 30 15.04 -7.33 13.44
N MET A 31 15.89 -6.30 13.46
CA MET A 31 16.22 -5.49 12.27
C MET A 31 16.71 -6.36 11.10
N CYS A 32 17.71 -7.22 11.34
CA CYS A 32 18.29 -8.05 10.30
C CYS A 32 17.29 -9.08 9.76
N VAL A 33 16.55 -9.75 10.64
CA VAL A 33 15.59 -10.78 10.25
C VAL A 33 14.41 -10.18 9.50
N LEU A 34 13.81 -9.09 10.01
CA LEU A 34 12.70 -8.41 9.34
C LEU A 34 13.13 -7.86 7.97
N PHE A 35 14.35 -7.36 7.82
CA PHE A 35 14.86 -6.93 6.51
C PHE A 35 14.94 -8.09 5.52
N VAL A 36 15.64 -9.17 5.90
CA VAL A 36 15.89 -10.31 4.99
C VAL A 36 14.60 -11.03 4.64
N CYS A 37 13.76 -11.33 5.63
CA CYS A 37 12.51 -12.04 5.41
C CYS A 37 11.53 -11.22 4.57
N SER A 38 11.36 -9.92 4.85
CA SER A 38 10.46 -9.08 4.04
C SER A 38 10.99 -8.84 2.63
N PHE A 39 12.29 -8.63 2.46
CA PHE A 39 12.86 -8.45 1.12
C PHE A 39 12.74 -9.72 0.27
N THR A 40 13.01 -10.88 0.87
CA THR A 40 12.91 -12.17 0.17
C THR A 40 11.47 -12.53 -0.19
N LEU A 41 10.52 -12.38 0.74
CA LEU A 41 9.09 -12.61 0.46
C LEU A 41 8.50 -11.57 -0.49
N GLY A 42 8.90 -10.30 -0.41
CA GLY A 42 8.44 -9.28 -1.35
C GLY A 42 8.99 -9.48 -2.77
N CYS A 43 10.16 -10.10 -2.91
CA CYS A 43 10.70 -10.49 -4.22
C CYS A 43 10.14 -11.83 -4.73
N LEU A 44 9.50 -12.64 -3.87
CA LEU A 44 8.98 -13.96 -4.21
C LEU A 44 7.97 -13.93 -5.38
N PRO A 45 7.01 -12.98 -5.44
CA PRO A 45 6.08 -12.85 -6.56
C PRO A 45 6.75 -12.72 -7.94
N ILE A 46 7.93 -12.07 -8.02
CA ILE A 46 8.66 -11.90 -9.29
C ILE A 46 9.06 -13.26 -9.86
N LYS A 47 9.56 -14.17 -9.01
CA LYS A 47 9.93 -15.53 -9.42
C LYS A 47 8.69 -16.39 -9.65
N LEU A 48 7.67 -16.24 -8.80
CA LEU A 48 6.41 -16.98 -8.90
C LEU A 48 5.73 -16.73 -10.25
N THR A 49 5.59 -15.48 -10.66
CA THR A 49 4.98 -15.12 -11.94
C THR A 49 5.80 -15.64 -13.12
N ARG A 50 7.14 -15.55 -13.07
CA ARG A 50 8.02 -16.12 -14.11
C ARG A 50 7.93 -17.65 -14.20
N TRP A 51 7.80 -18.33 -13.07
CA TRP A 51 7.67 -19.79 -13.00
C TRP A 51 6.32 -20.24 -13.59
N LEU A 52 5.22 -19.57 -13.22
CA LEU A 52 3.88 -19.85 -13.75
C LEU A 52 3.78 -19.60 -15.26
N MET A 53 4.40 -18.54 -15.77
CA MET A 53 4.44 -18.24 -17.21
C MET A 53 5.29 -19.24 -17.99
N LYS A 54 6.38 -19.76 -17.41
CA LYS A 54 7.23 -20.76 -18.08
C LYS A 54 6.52 -22.09 -18.31
N ASN A 55 5.52 -22.42 -17.49
CA ASN A 55 4.79 -23.68 -17.58
C ASN A 55 3.52 -23.61 -18.44
N SER A 56 3.16 -22.42 -18.93
CA SER A 56 1.89 -22.18 -19.62
C SER A 56 2.17 -21.51 -20.96
N ASP A 57 2.18 -22.30 -22.04
CA ASP A 57 2.49 -21.85 -23.41
C ASP A 57 1.30 -21.17 -24.11
N ASP A 58 0.29 -20.71 -23.34
CA ASP A 58 -1.01 -20.29 -23.89
C ASP A 58 -1.54 -18.98 -23.31
N LYS A 59 -2.21 -18.19 -24.16
CA LYS A 59 -2.76 -16.85 -23.83
C LYS A 59 -3.84 -16.87 -22.75
N ASP A 60 -4.40 -18.04 -22.44
CA ASP A 60 -5.35 -18.24 -21.35
C ASP A 60 -4.70 -18.08 -19.95
N ALA A 61 -3.37 -18.22 -19.86
CA ALA A 61 -2.64 -18.06 -18.61
C ALA A 61 -2.66 -16.61 -18.08
N GLU A 62 -2.73 -15.59 -18.94
CA GLU A 62 -2.75 -14.19 -18.52
C GLU A 62 -4.04 -13.84 -17.74
N VAL A 63 -5.17 -14.45 -18.12
CA VAL A 63 -6.47 -14.27 -17.45
C VAL A 63 -6.60 -15.15 -16.20
N GLU A 64 -6.01 -16.35 -16.19
CA GLU A 64 -6.05 -17.25 -15.03
C GLU A 64 -5.08 -16.82 -13.92
N ASN A 65 -3.90 -16.28 -14.27
CA ASN A 65 -2.92 -15.74 -13.34
C ASN A 65 -3.50 -14.54 -12.54
N ASN A 66 -4.41 -13.78 -13.16
CA ASN A 66 -5.18 -12.73 -12.48
C ASN A 66 -6.08 -13.29 -11.35
N LYS A 67 -6.63 -14.50 -11.49
CA LYS A 67 -7.54 -15.07 -10.48
C LYS A 67 -6.80 -15.42 -9.18
N TYR A 68 -5.66 -16.11 -9.29
CA TYR A 68 -4.87 -16.50 -8.12
C TYR A 68 -4.28 -15.27 -7.42
N VAL A 69 -3.74 -14.32 -8.18
CA VAL A 69 -3.29 -13.01 -7.70
C VAL A 69 -4.38 -12.32 -6.86
N LYS A 70 -5.60 -12.23 -7.39
CA LYS A 70 -6.74 -11.61 -6.70
C LYS A 70 -7.12 -12.34 -5.41
N MET A 71 -7.05 -13.67 -5.41
CA MET A 71 -7.27 -14.45 -4.20
C MET A 71 -6.18 -14.20 -3.17
N MET A 72 -4.91 -14.12 -3.58
CA MET A 72 -3.80 -13.83 -2.66
C MET A 72 -3.87 -12.41 -2.08
N LEU A 73 -4.24 -11.41 -2.89
CA LEU A 73 -4.51 -10.05 -2.38
C LEU A 73 -5.71 -10.03 -1.43
N GLY A 74 -6.79 -10.74 -1.75
CA GLY A 74 -7.95 -10.88 -0.86
C GLY A 74 -7.58 -11.54 0.47
N PHE A 75 -6.79 -12.62 0.43
CA PHE A 75 -6.26 -13.29 1.61
C PHE A 75 -5.43 -12.32 2.46
N GLY A 76 -4.50 -11.58 1.84
CA GLY A 76 -3.72 -10.54 2.52
C GLY A 76 -4.60 -9.45 3.14
N GLY A 77 -5.61 -8.96 2.41
CA GLY A 77 -6.57 -8.00 2.94
C GLY A 77 -7.31 -8.51 4.19
N GLY A 78 -7.66 -9.80 4.22
CA GLY A 78 -8.24 -10.44 5.40
C GLY A 78 -7.28 -10.53 6.60
N VAL A 79 -6.02 -10.91 6.34
CA VAL A 79 -4.96 -10.92 7.37
C VAL A 79 -4.80 -9.53 7.98
N LEU A 80 -4.65 -8.51 7.13
CA LEU A 80 -4.41 -7.14 7.59
C LEU A 80 -5.62 -6.53 8.28
N LEU A 81 -6.84 -6.86 7.84
CA LEU A 81 -8.06 -6.45 8.54
C LEU A 81 -8.10 -7.03 9.97
N CYS A 82 -7.73 -8.30 10.14
CA CYS A 82 -7.60 -8.91 11.45
C CYS A 82 -6.52 -8.21 12.28
N THR A 83 -5.35 -7.96 11.70
CA THR A 83 -4.25 -7.23 12.37
C THR A 83 -4.70 -5.88 12.91
N THR A 84 -5.38 -5.07 12.10
CA THR A 84 -5.83 -3.74 12.53
C THR A 84 -6.77 -3.80 13.74
N PHE A 85 -7.81 -4.64 13.68
CA PHE A 85 -8.87 -4.64 14.70
C PHE A 85 -8.59 -5.51 15.92
N LEU A 86 -7.87 -6.62 15.76
CA LEU A 86 -7.70 -7.63 16.81
C LEU A 86 -6.29 -7.66 17.40
N HIS A 87 -5.35 -6.96 16.79
CA HIS A 87 -3.97 -6.86 17.30
C HIS A 87 -3.60 -5.40 17.59
N LEU A 88 -3.57 -4.52 16.59
CA LEU A 88 -3.08 -3.15 16.79
C LEU A 88 -4.01 -2.28 17.64
N LEU A 89 -5.31 -2.32 17.37
CA LEU A 89 -6.27 -1.49 18.11
C LEU A 89 -6.35 -1.85 19.61
N PRO A 90 -6.48 -3.12 20.01
CA PRO A 90 -6.47 -3.51 21.42
C PRO A 90 -5.14 -3.20 22.11
N GLU A 91 -4.01 -3.46 21.45
CA GLU A 91 -2.67 -3.18 22.01
C GLU A 91 -2.50 -1.69 22.35
N VAL A 92 -2.96 -0.80 21.46
CA VAL A 92 -2.94 0.64 21.72
C VAL A 92 -3.86 0.99 22.89
N ALA A 93 -5.04 0.39 22.98
CA ALA A 93 -5.97 0.63 24.09
C ALA A 93 -5.39 0.20 25.44
N GLU A 94 -4.86 -1.02 25.53
CA GLU A 94 -4.19 -1.56 26.73
C GLU A 94 -2.99 -0.65 27.14
N SER A 95 -2.19 -0.22 26.17
CA SER A 95 -1.05 0.67 26.43
C SER A 95 -1.45 2.06 26.94
N PHE A 96 -2.64 2.57 26.59
CA PHE A 96 -3.16 3.84 27.12
C PHE A 96 -3.59 3.71 28.59
N GLU A 97 -4.14 2.55 28.97
CA GLU A 97 -4.53 2.24 30.35
C GLU A 97 -3.28 2.05 31.24
N ASP A 98 -2.28 1.32 30.75
CA ASP A 98 -1.05 1.04 31.50
C ASP A 98 -0.22 2.30 31.80
N LEU A 99 -0.24 3.30 30.91
CA LEU A 99 0.51 4.54 31.07
C LEU A 99 -0.23 5.64 31.85
N ASP A 100 -1.43 5.36 32.38
CA ASP A 100 -2.32 6.32 33.07
C ASP A 100 -2.44 7.66 32.31
N LEU A 101 -2.53 7.57 30.98
CA LEU A 101 -2.59 8.75 30.10
C LEU A 101 -3.97 9.45 30.16
N THR A 102 -4.90 8.94 30.97
CA THR A 102 -6.31 9.33 30.97
C THR A 102 -6.80 9.74 32.37
N PRO A 103 -6.38 10.90 32.91
CA PRO A 103 -6.76 11.22 34.30
C PRO A 103 -8.21 11.70 34.47
N ASN A 104 -8.97 12.04 33.40
CA ASN A 104 -10.21 12.81 33.55
C ASN A 104 -11.36 12.59 32.53
N PHE A 105 -11.21 11.76 31.48
CA PHE A 105 -12.29 11.53 30.50
C PHE A 105 -12.33 10.07 30.02
N GLU A 106 -13.50 9.43 30.10
CA GLU A 106 -13.80 8.12 29.48
C GLU A 106 -13.89 8.27 27.94
N MET A 107 -12.76 8.46 27.28
CA MET A 107 -12.68 8.54 25.83
C MET A 107 -11.91 7.35 25.26
N HIS A 108 -12.39 6.82 24.14
CA HIS A 108 -11.79 5.74 23.37
C HIS A 108 -10.59 6.27 22.55
N TYR A 109 -9.45 6.49 23.21
CA TYR A 109 -8.27 7.16 22.63
C TYR A 109 -7.62 6.35 21.50
N ALA A 110 -7.59 5.03 21.62
CA ALA A 110 -7.04 4.15 20.59
C ALA A 110 -7.82 4.28 19.27
N GLU A 111 -9.15 4.30 19.35
CA GLU A 111 -10.06 4.48 18.23
C GLU A 111 -9.97 5.88 17.64
N LEU A 112 -9.78 6.91 18.47
CA LEU A 112 -9.56 8.28 18.01
C LEU A 112 -8.24 8.39 17.23
N LEU A 113 -7.15 7.78 17.72
CA LEU A 113 -5.88 7.76 16.99
C LEU A 113 -5.99 6.95 15.70
N MET A 114 -6.68 5.82 15.71
CA MET A 114 -6.96 5.04 14.51
C MET A 114 -7.74 5.90 13.48
N CYS A 115 -8.80 6.60 13.90
CA CYS A 115 -9.53 7.52 13.02
C CYS A 115 -8.63 8.66 12.52
N THR A 116 -7.76 9.18 13.37
CA THR A 116 -6.82 10.25 13.00
C THR A 116 -5.84 9.77 11.92
N GLY A 117 -5.23 8.59 12.11
CA GLY A 117 -4.35 7.98 11.11
C GLY A 117 -5.05 7.71 9.78
N PHE A 118 -6.29 7.24 9.84
CA PHE A 118 -7.13 7.03 8.66
C PHE A 118 -7.36 8.34 7.89
N PHE A 119 -7.75 9.42 8.57
CA PHE A 119 -7.99 10.71 7.91
C PHE A 119 -6.73 11.35 7.36
N ILE A 120 -5.57 11.17 8.03
CA ILE A 120 -4.27 11.60 7.50
C ILE A 120 -4.00 10.91 6.17
N MET A 121 -4.17 9.59 6.10
CA MET A 121 -3.96 8.84 4.85
C MET A 121 -4.94 9.27 3.76
N TYR A 122 -6.22 9.43 4.09
CA TYR A 122 -7.21 9.92 3.13
C TYR A 122 -6.86 11.31 2.59
N PHE A 123 -6.40 12.23 3.45
CA PHE A 123 -5.96 13.55 3.04
C PHE A 123 -4.75 13.51 2.11
N VAL A 124 -3.78 12.62 2.38
CA VAL A 124 -2.61 12.42 1.53
C VAL A 124 -3.02 11.91 0.15
N GLU A 125 -3.91 10.91 0.08
CA GLU A 125 -4.41 10.38 -1.19
C GLU A 125 -5.13 11.46 -2.02
N GLU A 126 -6.05 12.22 -1.40
CA GLU A 126 -6.78 13.29 -2.07
C GLU A 126 -5.84 14.38 -2.60
N CYS A 127 -4.83 14.78 -1.80
CA CYS A 127 -3.83 15.76 -2.22
C CYS A 127 -3.03 15.30 -3.45
N VAL A 128 -2.69 14.01 -3.52
CA VAL A 128 -1.99 13.44 -4.67
C VAL A 128 -2.90 13.41 -5.90
N HIS A 129 -4.16 12.97 -5.72
CA HIS A 129 -5.13 12.95 -6.81
C HIS A 129 -5.38 14.36 -7.38
N LEU A 130 -5.54 15.36 -6.51
CA LEU A 130 -5.68 16.77 -6.89
C LEU A 130 -4.44 17.29 -7.64
N TYR A 131 -3.23 16.94 -7.17
CA TYR A 131 -1.99 17.33 -7.84
C TYR A 131 -1.88 16.74 -9.25
N LEU A 132 -2.20 15.46 -9.41
CA LEU A 132 -2.15 14.78 -10.71
C LEU A 132 -3.22 15.34 -11.67
N HIS A 133 -4.45 15.48 -11.21
CA HIS A 133 -5.54 16.01 -12.03
C HIS A 133 -5.27 17.45 -12.50
N ARG A 134 -4.68 18.28 -11.64
CA ARG A 134 -4.26 19.64 -11.99
C ARG A 134 -3.14 19.67 -13.03
N ARG A 135 -2.25 18.67 -13.02
CA ARG A 135 -1.15 18.57 -14.01
C ARG A 135 -1.65 18.10 -15.37
N GLU A 136 -2.60 17.16 -15.41
CA GLU A 136 -3.23 16.71 -16.66
C GLU A 136 -4.02 17.84 -17.34
N THR A 137 -4.85 18.55 -16.57
CA THR A 137 -5.64 19.68 -17.09
C THR A 137 -4.78 20.87 -17.54
N ALA A 138 -3.63 21.12 -16.88
CA ALA A 138 -2.68 22.14 -17.31
C ALA A 138 -1.90 21.74 -18.58
N ALA A 139 -1.60 20.46 -18.75
CA ALA A 139 -0.91 19.94 -19.94
C ALA A 139 -1.81 19.92 -21.19
N ASP A 140 -3.13 19.75 -21.01
CA ASP A 140 -4.13 19.75 -22.09
C ASP A 140 -4.65 21.16 -22.44
N SER A 141 -4.06 22.21 -21.86
CA SER A 141 -4.41 23.60 -22.16
C SER A 141 -4.08 23.95 -23.63
N PRO A 142 -5.01 24.56 -24.39
CA PRO A 142 -4.88 24.80 -25.84
C PRO A 142 -3.73 25.75 -26.24
N VAL A 143 -3.06 26.38 -25.26
CA VAL A 143 -1.93 27.30 -25.47
C VAL A 143 -0.65 26.58 -25.92
N ALA A 144 -0.47 25.29 -25.57
CA ALA A 144 0.69 24.52 -26.02
C ALA A 144 0.58 24.08 -27.50
N ARG A 145 -0.63 23.95 -28.04
CA ARG A 145 -0.86 23.53 -29.44
C ARG A 145 -0.64 24.67 -30.45
N THR A 146 -0.89 25.91 -30.07
CA THR A 146 -0.72 27.09 -30.96
C THR A 146 0.73 27.47 -31.22
N LEU A 147 1.70 26.98 -30.42
CA LEU A 147 3.13 27.23 -30.65
C LEU A 147 3.82 26.20 -31.56
N SER A 148 3.15 25.09 -31.89
CA SER A 148 3.71 24.07 -32.81
C SER A 148 3.30 24.26 -34.28
N VAL A 149 2.39 25.20 -34.58
CA VAL A 149 1.90 25.48 -35.95
C VAL A 149 2.38 26.84 -36.43
N ARG A 150 3.71 27.04 -36.51
CA ARG A 150 4.28 28.13 -37.33
C ARG A 150 5.67 27.77 -37.85
N ARG A 151 5.74 26.80 -38.76
CA ARG A 151 6.86 26.64 -39.68
C ARG A 151 6.27 26.47 -41.08
N GLY A 152 6.51 27.45 -41.95
CA GLY A 152 5.85 27.61 -43.25
C GLY A 152 6.27 26.60 -44.32
N ASP A 153 5.54 26.52 -45.43
CA ASP A 153 5.88 27.29 -46.64
C ASP A 153 4.85 27.17 -47.78
N THR A 154 4.64 28.28 -48.48
CA THR A 154 4.14 28.52 -49.87
C THR A 154 2.73 28.08 -50.36
N PRO A 155 2.01 28.98 -51.10
CA PRO A 155 0.77 28.64 -51.81
C PRO A 155 1.05 28.23 -53.27
N ARG A 156 0.42 27.16 -53.76
CA ARG A 156 0.40 26.88 -55.21
C ARG A 156 -0.87 26.18 -55.68
N HIS A 157 -1.20 26.53 -56.92
CA HIS A 157 -2.48 26.56 -57.61
C HIS A 157 -2.88 25.23 -58.29
N SER A 158 -4.20 25.07 -58.52
CA SER A 158 -4.92 24.27 -59.53
C SER A 158 -4.77 22.74 -59.64
N SER A 159 -5.91 22.02 -59.58
CA SER A 159 -6.58 21.38 -60.75
C SER A 159 -7.76 20.52 -60.27
N ILE A 160 -9.00 20.90 -60.61
CA ILE A 160 -9.88 20.23 -61.60
C ILE A 160 -9.95 18.70 -61.43
N ARG A 161 -11.09 18.20 -60.91
CA ARG A 161 -11.76 17.02 -61.49
C ARG A 161 -13.26 17.04 -61.23
N ASN A 162 -14.03 17.24 -62.31
CA ASN A 162 -15.46 17.02 -62.40
C ASN A 162 -15.76 15.54 -62.71
N SER A 163 -16.86 15.01 -62.14
CA SER A 163 -17.75 14.00 -62.77
C SER A 163 -18.97 13.82 -61.83
N VAL A 164 -20.10 14.51 -62.03
CA VAL A 164 -21.21 14.20 -62.98
C VAL A 164 -22.27 13.25 -62.39
N LEU A 165 -23.48 13.81 -62.26
CA LEU A 165 -24.85 13.26 -62.18
C LEU A 165 -25.30 12.38 -60.98
N LYS A 166 -26.24 12.91 -60.18
CA LYS A 166 -27.69 12.75 -60.44
C LYS A 166 -28.54 13.63 -59.52
N GLU A 167 -29.28 14.53 -60.16
CA GLU A 167 -30.35 15.36 -59.63
C GLU A 167 -31.68 14.63 -59.78
N VAL A 168 -32.46 14.44 -58.70
CA VAL A 168 -33.93 14.27 -58.76
C VAL A 168 -34.57 14.71 -57.42
N VAL A 169 -35.20 15.89 -57.48
CA VAL A 169 -36.51 16.30 -56.93
C VAL A 169 -36.72 16.51 -55.42
N ALA A 170 -37.09 17.76 -55.16
CA ALA A 170 -37.67 18.43 -54.01
C ALA A 170 -38.77 17.68 -53.21
N LYS A 171 -38.76 17.93 -51.89
CA LYS A 171 -39.97 18.25 -51.15
C LYS A 171 -39.65 19.23 -50.01
N ASP A 172 -40.34 20.37 -50.09
CA ASP A 172 -40.39 21.45 -49.11
C ASP A 172 -41.31 21.07 -47.95
N SER A 173 -40.91 21.39 -46.72
CA SER A 173 -41.83 21.66 -45.60
C SER A 173 -41.08 22.36 -44.46
N GLN A 174 -41.44 23.63 -44.24
CA GLN A 174 -41.01 24.47 -43.12
C GLN A 174 -41.41 23.91 -41.74
N ARG A 175 -40.57 24.09 -40.69
CA ARG A 175 -40.86 24.90 -39.47
C ARG A 175 -39.73 24.82 -38.40
N HIS A 176 -39.77 25.82 -37.51
CA HIS A 176 -38.72 26.39 -36.68
C HIS A 176 -38.27 25.63 -35.40
N SER A 177 -37.02 25.95 -34.99
CA SER A 177 -36.47 26.17 -33.63
C SER A 177 -36.56 25.07 -32.55
N HIS A 178 -35.42 24.53 -32.10
CA HIS A 178 -34.66 24.96 -30.90
C HIS A 178 -33.46 24.01 -30.65
N ALA A 179 -32.52 24.49 -29.86
CA ALA A 179 -31.25 23.89 -29.47
C ALA A 179 -31.35 22.43 -28.99
N GLU A 180 -30.33 21.61 -29.28
CA GLU A 180 -29.42 21.06 -28.26
C GLU A 180 -28.26 20.25 -28.86
N GLN A 181 -27.09 20.55 -28.31
CA GLN A 181 -25.86 19.79 -28.15
C GLN A 181 -25.56 18.59 -29.07
N ARG A 182 -24.51 18.84 -29.87
CA ARG A 182 -23.60 17.86 -30.48
C ARG A 182 -23.10 16.84 -29.44
N GLY A 183 -23.56 15.60 -29.53
CA GLY A 183 -22.84 14.43 -29.02
C GLY A 183 -21.64 14.14 -29.93
N HIS A 184 -20.48 14.71 -29.60
CA HIS A 184 -19.23 14.41 -30.29
C HIS A 184 -18.57 13.19 -29.65
N SER A 185 -18.48 12.13 -30.43
CA SER A 185 -17.60 10.98 -30.26
C SER A 185 -16.18 11.41 -29.88
N HIS A 186 -15.71 11.00 -28.70
CA HIS A 186 -14.31 11.15 -28.31
C HIS A 186 -13.55 9.92 -28.78
N THR A 187 -12.91 10.06 -29.94
CA THR A 187 -11.89 9.16 -30.44
C THR A 187 -10.73 9.11 -29.45
N HIS A 188 -10.53 7.96 -28.79
CA HIS A 188 -9.34 7.63 -28.02
C HIS A 188 -8.14 7.56 -28.97
N VAL A 189 -7.36 8.65 -29.09
CA VAL A 189 -6.03 8.60 -29.69
C VAL A 189 -5.11 9.53 -28.91
N GLY A 190 -4.32 8.96 -28.00
CA GLY A 190 -3.24 9.63 -27.26
C GLY A 190 -3.38 9.56 -25.75
N GLY A 191 -3.04 8.43 -25.13
CA GLY A 191 -3.05 8.31 -23.67
C GLY A 191 -2.42 7.03 -23.10
N ILE A 192 -1.48 6.40 -23.80
CA ILE A 192 -0.81 5.18 -23.30
C ILE A 192 0.20 5.53 -22.17
N GLU A 193 0.78 6.73 -22.19
CA GLU A 193 1.74 7.19 -21.16
C GLU A 193 1.07 7.75 -19.90
N ALA A 194 -0.12 8.37 -20.01
CA ALA A 194 -0.84 8.90 -18.85
C ALA A 194 -1.39 7.78 -17.96
N ASP A 195 -2.02 6.77 -18.54
CA ASP A 195 -2.60 5.63 -17.81
C ASP A 195 -1.53 4.79 -17.08
N SER A 196 -0.36 4.60 -17.69
CA SER A 196 0.76 3.89 -17.06
C SER A 196 1.42 4.70 -15.94
N THR A 197 1.50 6.03 -16.09
CA THR A 197 2.02 6.91 -15.05
C THR A 197 1.09 6.97 -13.83
N VAL A 198 -0.22 7.08 -14.04
CA VAL A 198 -1.21 7.08 -12.94
C VAL A 198 -1.17 5.76 -12.16
N LYS A 199 -1.11 4.61 -12.85
CA LYS A 199 -0.97 3.29 -12.21
C LYS A 199 0.34 3.17 -11.42
N ALA A 200 1.45 3.66 -11.97
CA ALA A 200 2.74 3.66 -11.26
C ALA A 200 2.74 4.57 -10.03
N ILE A 201 2.06 5.72 -10.11
CA ILE A 201 1.93 6.64 -8.98
C ILE A 201 1.03 6.06 -7.90
N ARG A 202 -0.08 5.41 -8.28
CA ARG A 202 -0.93 4.70 -7.31
C ARG A 202 -0.16 3.60 -6.58
N GLY A 203 0.57 2.75 -7.31
CA GLY A 203 1.44 1.74 -6.69
C GLY A 203 2.54 2.35 -5.80
N LEU A 204 3.11 3.49 -6.20
CA LEU A 204 4.03 4.26 -5.36
C LEU A 204 3.38 4.76 -4.07
N LEU A 205 2.13 5.27 -4.13
CA LEU A 205 1.40 5.74 -2.94
C LEU A 205 1.13 4.61 -1.96
N VAL A 206 0.72 3.43 -2.45
CA VAL A 206 0.53 2.25 -1.61
C VAL A 206 1.83 1.88 -0.89
N VAL A 207 2.95 1.82 -1.62
CA VAL A 207 4.26 1.51 -1.02
C VAL A 207 4.68 2.59 0.00
N LEU A 208 4.46 3.87 -0.29
CA LEU A 208 4.78 4.96 0.63
C LEU A 208 3.91 4.95 1.89
N ALA A 209 2.60 4.74 1.73
CA ALA A 209 1.64 4.62 2.84
C ALA A 209 2.04 3.49 3.80
N LEU A 210 2.28 2.31 3.24
CA LEU A 210 2.70 1.13 4.00
C LEU A 210 4.11 1.32 4.59
N SER A 211 5.00 2.06 3.93
CA SER A 211 6.30 2.42 4.51
C SER A 211 6.13 3.30 5.75
N VAL A 212 5.26 4.31 5.74
CA VAL A 212 5.03 5.15 6.93
C VAL A 212 4.45 4.32 8.09
N HIS A 213 3.52 3.41 7.80
CA HIS A 213 2.99 2.45 8.78
C HIS A 213 4.12 1.62 9.43
N GLU A 214 4.95 0.98 8.61
CA GLU A 214 6.08 0.16 9.07
C GLU A 214 7.17 0.95 9.81
N LEU A 215 7.32 2.24 9.48
CA LEU A 215 8.25 3.12 10.18
C LEU A 215 7.79 3.33 11.62
N PHE A 216 6.49 3.57 11.83
CA PHE A 216 5.92 3.79 13.15
C PHE A 216 5.96 2.53 14.01
N GLU A 217 5.61 1.37 13.45
CA GLU A 217 5.76 0.10 14.16
C GLU A 217 7.23 -0.22 14.47
N GLY A 218 8.13 -0.04 13.49
CA GLY A 218 9.56 -0.21 13.71
C GLY A 218 10.08 0.70 14.83
N LEU A 219 9.62 1.95 14.87
CA LEU A 219 9.97 2.87 15.95
C LEU A 219 9.49 2.34 17.31
N SER A 220 8.25 1.86 17.41
CA SER A 220 7.69 1.26 18.63
C SER A 220 8.58 0.12 19.15
N VAL A 221 8.94 -0.85 18.30
CA VAL A 221 9.87 -1.94 18.65
C VAL A 221 11.25 -1.43 19.07
N GLY A 222 11.72 -0.33 18.46
CA GLY A 222 12.99 0.30 18.81
C GLY A 222 12.97 1.00 20.17
N LEU A 223 11.81 1.47 20.63
CA LEU A 223 11.64 2.18 21.90
C LEU A 223 11.55 1.22 23.10
N GLU A 224 11.14 -0.04 22.88
CA GLU A 224 11.01 -1.06 23.93
C GLU A 224 12.28 -1.24 24.76
N ALA A 225 12.15 -1.19 26.09
CA ALA A 225 13.29 -1.32 26.99
C ALA A 225 13.70 -2.78 27.25
N SER A 226 12.74 -3.72 27.26
CA SER A 226 12.97 -5.12 27.62
C SER A 226 13.16 -6.01 26.39
N ALA A 227 14.15 -6.91 26.44
CA ALA A 227 14.36 -7.92 25.40
C ALA A 227 13.12 -8.80 25.17
N ARG A 228 12.35 -9.10 26.23
CA ARG A 228 11.14 -9.92 26.14
C ARG A 228 10.07 -9.22 25.29
N ASN A 229 9.82 -7.93 25.55
CA ASN A 229 8.86 -7.13 24.81
C ASN A 229 9.30 -6.96 23.34
N VAL A 230 10.60 -6.77 23.10
CA VAL A 230 11.15 -6.72 21.74
C VAL A 230 10.85 -8.03 20.98
N TRP A 231 11.01 -9.20 21.62
CA TRP A 231 10.69 -10.48 20.98
C TRP A 231 9.20 -10.68 20.75
N TYR A 232 8.36 -10.30 21.72
CA TYR A 232 6.90 -10.31 21.58
C TYR A 232 6.46 -9.44 20.39
N MET A 233 6.85 -8.17 20.39
CA MET A 233 6.57 -7.24 19.30
C MET A 233 7.17 -7.71 17.96
N PHE A 234 8.38 -8.29 17.96
CA PHE A 234 8.98 -8.84 16.74
C PHE A 234 8.12 -9.95 16.13
N VAL A 235 7.64 -10.92 16.92
CA VAL A 235 6.80 -12.00 16.42
C VAL A 235 5.50 -11.44 15.88
N ALA A 236 4.84 -10.58 16.65
CA ALA A 236 3.56 -10.00 16.30
C ALA A 236 3.63 -9.11 15.04
N VAL A 237 4.65 -8.26 14.93
CA VAL A 237 4.94 -7.43 13.75
C VAL A 237 5.33 -8.29 12.55
N SER A 238 6.18 -9.30 12.73
CA SER A 238 6.61 -10.17 11.63
C SER A 238 5.46 -10.90 10.96
N ALA A 239 4.45 -11.33 11.72
CA ALA A 239 3.32 -12.10 11.21
C ALA A 239 2.59 -11.37 10.08
N HIS A 240 2.39 -10.07 10.23
CA HIS A 240 1.66 -9.27 9.24
C HIS A 240 2.60 -8.52 8.29
N LYS A 241 3.79 -8.09 8.71
CA LYS A 241 4.80 -7.48 7.83
C LYS A 241 5.17 -8.37 6.64
N LEU A 242 5.32 -9.67 6.88
CA LEU A 242 5.66 -10.62 5.82
C LEU A 242 4.53 -10.77 4.79
N VAL A 243 3.29 -10.69 5.24
CA VAL A 243 2.10 -10.71 4.37
C VAL A 243 2.00 -9.40 3.57
N ILE A 244 2.24 -8.24 4.20
CA ILE A 244 2.30 -6.94 3.51
C ILE A 244 3.37 -6.97 2.42
N ALA A 245 4.59 -7.40 2.74
CA ALA A 245 5.70 -7.48 1.80
C ALA A 245 5.33 -8.32 0.57
N PHE A 246 4.71 -9.48 0.80
CA PHE A 246 4.25 -10.36 -0.25
C PHE A 246 3.15 -9.71 -1.11
N CYS A 247 2.14 -9.09 -0.50
CA CYS A 247 1.06 -8.40 -1.20
C CYS A 247 1.56 -7.25 -2.08
N ILE A 248 2.47 -6.41 -1.56
CA ILE A 248 3.14 -5.36 -2.35
C ILE A 248 3.87 -5.96 -3.55
N GLY A 249 4.62 -7.06 -3.33
CA GLY A 249 5.32 -7.73 -4.42
C GLY A 249 4.37 -8.23 -5.51
N VAL A 250 3.22 -8.81 -5.13
CA VAL A 250 2.20 -9.26 -6.08
C VAL A 250 1.61 -8.07 -6.85
N GLU A 251 1.21 -7.01 -6.14
CA GLU A 251 0.63 -5.80 -6.73
C GLU A 251 1.58 -5.15 -7.75
N LEU A 252 2.85 -4.96 -7.39
CA LEU A 252 3.86 -4.38 -8.27
C LEU A 252 4.19 -5.23 -9.50
N VAL A 253 4.11 -6.57 -9.39
CA VAL A 253 4.27 -7.45 -10.56
C VAL A 253 3.06 -7.34 -11.49
N THR A 254 1.86 -7.18 -10.94
CA THR A 254 0.62 -7.10 -11.73
C THR A 254 0.43 -5.76 -12.45
N THR A 255 1.09 -4.71 -11.98
CA THR A 255 1.11 -3.38 -12.63
C THR A 255 2.06 -3.29 -13.83
N ASN A 256 2.67 -4.41 -14.26
CA ASN A 256 3.60 -4.48 -15.41
C ASN A 256 4.79 -3.50 -15.31
N MET A 257 5.22 -3.16 -14.09
CA MET A 257 6.39 -2.32 -13.89
C MET A 257 7.69 -3.07 -14.24
N ARG A 258 8.73 -2.32 -14.61
CA ARG A 258 10.07 -2.90 -14.84
C ARG A 258 10.52 -3.62 -13.58
N THR A 259 11.05 -4.85 -13.72
CA THR A 259 11.51 -5.65 -12.56
C THR A 259 12.47 -4.89 -11.65
N LEU A 260 13.32 -4.01 -12.21
CA LEU A 260 14.20 -3.17 -11.40
C LEU A 260 13.43 -2.21 -10.47
N LEU A 261 12.35 -1.58 -10.94
CA LEU A 261 11.50 -0.71 -10.11
C LEU A 261 10.82 -1.52 -9.01
N ILE A 262 10.33 -2.72 -9.32
CA ILE A 262 9.75 -3.63 -8.31
C ILE A 262 10.76 -3.93 -7.20
N ILE A 263 11.99 -4.29 -7.57
CA ILE A 263 13.06 -4.57 -6.60
C ILE A 263 13.38 -3.33 -5.77
N ILE A 264 13.43 -2.14 -6.39
CA ILE A 264 13.66 -0.88 -5.67
C ILE A 264 12.52 -0.61 -4.66
N TYR A 265 11.26 -0.77 -5.05
CA TYR A 265 10.13 -0.56 -4.14
C TYR A 265 10.10 -1.56 -2.98
N VAL A 266 10.32 -2.84 -3.27
CA VAL A 266 10.40 -3.88 -2.22
C VAL A 266 11.59 -3.64 -1.29
N PHE A 267 12.73 -3.19 -1.82
CA PHE A 267 13.88 -2.80 -1.01
C PHE A 267 13.57 -1.62 -0.10
N THR A 268 12.93 -0.57 -0.63
CA THR A 268 12.48 0.59 0.14
C THR A 268 11.53 0.16 1.27
N PHE A 269 10.53 -0.68 0.98
CA PHE A 269 9.65 -1.21 2.02
C PHE A 269 10.42 -2.03 3.08
N ALA A 270 11.34 -2.90 2.66
CA ALA A 270 12.06 -3.78 3.57
C ALA A 270 13.02 -3.03 4.53
N VAL A 271 13.65 -1.94 4.08
CA VAL A 271 14.60 -1.15 4.89
C VAL A 271 13.92 -0.25 5.93
N VAL A 272 12.64 0.06 5.74
CA VAL A 272 11.95 1.04 6.59
C VAL A 272 11.76 0.58 8.03
N SER A 273 11.39 -0.68 8.30
CA SER A 273 11.28 -1.13 9.70
C SER A 273 12.65 -1.21 10.41
N PRO A 274 13.74 -1.72 9.80
CA PRO A 274 15.08 -1.59 10.36
C PRO A 274 15.47 -0.13 10.66
N MET A 275 15.12 0.80 9.77
CA MET A 275 15.31 2.23 10.02
C MET A 275 14.48 2.70 11.22
N GLY A 276 13.21 2.32 11.31
CA GLY A 276 12.34 2.63 12.45
C GLY A 276 12.91 2.13 13.76
N ILE A 277 13.30 0.86 13.84
CA ILE A 277 13.89 0.27 15.05
C ILE A 277 15.20 1.00 15.39
N GLY A 278 16.02 1.34 14.40
CA GLY A 278 17.27 2.06 14.61
C GLY A 278 17.06 3.46 15.17
N ILE A 279 16.07 4.19 14.65
CA ILE A 279 15.68 5.51 15.17
C ILE A 279 15.11 5.37 16.59
N GLY A 280 14.26 4.36 16.84
CA GLY A 280 13.67 4.10 18.15
C GLY A 280 14.76 3.79 19.19
N MET A 281 15.75 2.96 18.82
CA MET A 281 16.90 2.65 19.67
C MET A 281 17.76 3.89 19.96
N ALA A 282 17.91 4.79 19.00
CA ALA A 282 18.63 6.04 19.23
C ALA A 282 17.88 6.97 20.22
N ILE A 283 16.55 7.03 20.12
CA ILE A 283 15.69 7.84 21.00
C ILE A 283 15.59 7.23 22.40
N SER A 284 15.47 5.90 22.52
CA SER A 284 15.34 5.23 23.81
C SER A 284 16.55 5.49 24.72
N ASN A 285 17.73 5.64 24.13
CA ASN A 285 18.97 5.94 24.87
C ASN A 285 19.04 7.39 25.39
N LEU A 286 18.17 8.29 24.93
CA LEU A 286 18.20 9.72 25.26
C LEU A 286 17.10 10.10 26.27
N GLU A 287 15.90 9.51 26.16
CA GLU A 287 14.74 9.96 26.95
C GLU A 287 13.70 8.85 27.21
N HIS A 288 13.89 8.05 28.26
CA HIS A 288 13.04 6.88 28.56
C HIS A 288 11.58 7.22 28.91
N ASN A 289 11.30 8.27 29.70
CA ASN A 289 9.93 8.55 30.19
C ASN A 289 8.97 9.09 29.11
N THR A 290 9.51 9.67 28.03
CA THR A 290 8.72 10.22 26.92
C THR A 290 8.59 9.20 25.78
N ALA A 291 9.51 8.24 25.69
CA ALA A 291 9.55 7.21 24.66
C ALA A 291 8.27 6.38 24.61
N ASP A 292 7.81 5.87 25.76
CA ASP A 292 6.64 4.97 25.82
C ASP A 292 5.36 5.69 25.35
N LYS A 293 5.17 6.95 25.77
CA LYS A 293 4.03 7.76 25.33
C LYS A 293 4.06 7.96 23.81
N VAL A 294 5.21 8.34 23.26
CA VAL A 294 5.37 8.55 21.81
C VAL A 294 5.11 7.26 21.03
N SER A 295 5.57 6.12 21.57
CA SER A 295 5.35 4.79 20.98
C SER A 295 3.85 4.50 20.77
N VAL A 296 3.06 4.65 21.83
CA VAL A 296 1.61 4.37 21.80
C VAL A 296 0.88 5.30 20.84
N PHE A 297 1.22 6.59 20.83
CA PHE A 297 0.64 7.55 19.88
C PHE A 297 0.93 7.17 18.43
N LEU A 298 2.17 6.79 18.12
CA LEU A 298 2.57 6.40 16.77
C LEU A 298 1.92 5.09 16.33
N GLN A 299 1.79 4.13 17.23
CA GLN A 299 1.13 2.86 16.95
C GLN A 299 -0.37 3.04 16.69
N GLY A 300 -1.05 3.93 17.42
CA GLY A 300 -2.44 4.30 17.15
C GLY A 300 -2.63 4.93 15.77
N LEU A 301 -1.73 5.83 15.36
CA LEU A 301 -1.73 6.40 14.01
C LEU A 301 -1.43 5.35 12.94
N ALA A 302 -0.49 4.43 13.21
CA ALA A 302 -0.14 3.33 12.32
C ALA A 302 -1.33 2.39 12.08
N SER A 303 -2.12 2.09 13.12
CA SER A 303 -3.35 1.28 12.97
C SER A 303 -4.33 1.94 11.98
N GLY A 304 -4.51 3.27 12.09
CA GLY A 304 -5.34 4.04 11.17
C GLY A 304 -4.84 4.06 9.72
N THR A 305 -3.51 4.15 9.53
CA THR A 305 -2.93 4.12 8.18
C THR A 305 -3.11 2.76 7.52
N LEU A 306 -2.90 1.67 8.26
CA LEU A 306 -3.14 0.31 7.79
C LEU A 306 -4.63 0.09 7.45
N LEU A 307 -5.54 0.56 8.31
CA LEU A 307 -6.99 0.47 8.06
C LEU A 307 -7.37 1.06 6.70
N TYR A 308 -6.85 2.25 6.40
CA TYR A 308 -7.10 2.93 5.14
C TYR A 308 -6.60 2.10 3.94
N VAL A 309 -5.34 1.66 3.99
CA VAL A 309 -4.73 0.86 2.91
C VAL A 309 -5.50 -0.44 2.68
N VAL A 310 -5.92 -1.13 3.75
CA VAL A 310 -6.69 -2.37 3.64
C VAL A 310 -8.00 -2.16 2.88
N PHE A 311 -8.79 -1.16 3.25
CA PHE A 311 -10.10 -0.95 2.64
C PHE A 311 -10.02 -0.39 1.23
N PHE A 312 -9.20 0.65 1.00
CA PHE A 312 -9.24 1.41 -0.24
C PHE A 312 -8.25 0.90 -1.29
N GLU A 313 -7.10 0.38 -0.86
CA GLU A 313 -6.04 -0.02 -1.80
C GLU A 313 -5.95 -1.52 -1.99
N ILE A 314 -6.24 -2.34 -0.97
CA ILE A 314 -6.20 -3.80 -1.10
C ILE A 314 -7.57 -4.37 -1.46
N LEU A 315 -8.62 -4.07 -0.67
CA LEU A 315 -9.94 -4.68 -0.83
C LEU A 315 -10.75 -4.06 -1.97
N GLN A 316 -10.67 -2.73 -2.18
CA GLN A 316 -11.47 -2.05 -3.21
C GLN A 316 -10.89 -2.15 -4.63
N ASN A 317 -9.60 -2.47 -4.78
CA ASN A 317 -8.91 -2.41 -6.07
C ASN A 317 -9.50 -3.35 -7.15
N ASP A 318 -10.29 -4.36 -6.77
CA ASP A 318 -10.82 -5.32 -7.75
C ASP A 318 -12.19 -5.95 -7.35
N ARG A 319 -13.23 -5.12 -7.15
CA ARG A 319 -14.61 -5.58 -6.79
C ARG A 319 -15.28 -6.59 -7.74
N LYS A 320 -14.68 -6.96 -8.87
CA LYS A 320 -15.28 -7.85 -9.88
C LYS A 320 -15.09 -9.35 -9.58
N SER A 321 -14.41 -9.72 -8.49
CA SER A 321 -13.96 -11.10 -8.24
C SER A 321 -15.00 -12.03 -7.59
N GLY A 322 -16.21 -11.55 -7.29
CA GLY A 322 -17.32 -12.37 -6.80
C GLY A 322 -17.07 -13.09 -5.46
N LEU A 323 -17.81 -14.18 -5.20
CA LEU A 323 -17.79 -14.93 -3.92
C LEU A 323 -16.43 -15.56 -3.57
N ARG A 324 -15.56 -15.84 -4.55
CA ARG A 324 -14.26 -16.49 -4.29
C ARG A 324 -13.29 -15.56 -3.55
N GLN A 325 -13.28 -14.27 -3.90
CA GLN A 325 -12.46 -13.29 -3.17
C GLN A 325 -12.96 -13.13 -1.74
N TYR A 326 -14.29 -13.15 -1.52
CA TYR A 326 -14.87 -13.16 -0.17
C TYR A 326 -14.35 -14.32 0.69
N PHE A 327 -14.40 -15.56 0.18
CA PHE A 327 -13.86 -16.71 0.92
C PHE A 327 -12.36 -16.58 1.19
N SER A 328 -11.59 -16.01 0.26
CA SER A 328 -10.17 -15.76 0.46
C SER A 328 -9.90 -14.75 1.58
N ILE A 329 -10.67 -13.66 1.62
CA ILE A 329 -10.59 -12.65 2.70
C ILE A 329 -10.93 -13.29 4.05
N VAL A 330 -12.03 -14.03 4.12
CA VAL A 330 -12.44 -14.72 5.37
C VAL A 330 -11.38 -15.72 5.82
N LEU A 331 -10.80 -16.48 4.89
CA LEU A 331 -9.71 -17.41 5.20
C LEU A 331 -8.48 -16.69 5.76
N GLY A 332 -8.07 -15.58 5.15
CA GLY A 332 -6.96 -14.76 5.64
C GLY A 332 -7.21 -14.22 7.04
N PHE A 333 -8.42 -13.72 7.29
CA PHE A 333 -8.84 -13.25 8.60
C PHE A 333 -8.77 -14.35 9.66
N ILE A 334 -9.35 -15.53 9.38
CA ILE A 334 -9.34 -16.67 10.31
C ILE A 334 -7.92 -17.16 10.57
N CYS A 335 -7.07 -17.20 9.54
CA CYS A 335 -5.66 -17.59 9.70
C CYS A 335 -4.92 -16.63 10.64
N MET A 336 -5.06 -15.31 10.44
CA MET A 336 -4.42 -14.33 11.31
C MET A 336 -5.00 -14.37 12.73
N PHE A 337 -6.32 -14.49 12.86
CA PHE A 337 -6.99 -14.63 14.16
C PHE A 337 -6.48 -15.86 14.94
N GLY A 338 -6.28 -16.99 14.26
CA GLY A 338 -5.70 -18.18 14.86
C GLY A 338 -4.26 -17.96 15.35
N ILE A 339 -3.46 -17.19 14.62
CA ILE A 339 -2.10 -16.81 15.05
C ILE A 339 -2.19 -15.90 16.28
N THR A 340 -3.03 -14.88 16.27
CA THR A 340 -3.21 -13.95 17.40
C THR A 340 -3.68 -14.66 18.67
N ILE A 341 -4.55 -15.68 18.57
CA ILE A 341 -4.96 -16.48 19.74
C ILE A 341 -3.79 -17.32 20.28
N LEU A 342 -2.92 -17.84 19.41
CA LEU A 342 -1.78 -18.67 19.82
C LEU A 342 -0.65 -17.85 20.46
N ASP A 343 -0.64 -16.54 20.25
CA ASP A 343 0.37 -15.60 20.77
C ASP A 343 0.03 -15.05 22.17
N LYS A 344 -1.24 -15.13 22.59
CA LYS A 344 -1.72 -14.80 23.95
C LYS A 344 -1.55 -15.97 24.92
#